data_AF-A0AA42LVQ9-F1
#
_entry.id   AF-A0AA42LVQ9-F1
#
_cell.length_a   1.000
_cell.length_b   1.000
_cell.length_c   1.000
_cell.angle_alpha   90.00
_cell.angle_beta   90.00
_cell.angle_gamma   90.00
#
_symmetry.space_group_name_H-M   'P 1'
#
loop_
_entity.id
_entity.type
_entity.pdbx_description
1 polymer ?
#
loop_
_entity_poly.entity_id
_entity_poly.type
_entity_poly.pdbx_seq_one_letter_code
_entity_poly.pdbx_strand_id
1 'polypeptide(L)'
;QLLTWFKGNTAAADYVDMVCRIAHLWDDLIDRDKDVPDEEINQGFFEALVRLPRNAFYRSHFDHLNAVLINAVSNWQIATKLERDGGNYEKSIAFVLRSSYADLITQSALIVGGEKWACQVGEEVRKATHGETYDGYIKNLTQEASDRAQMKAARQAKHN
;
A
#
# COMPACT_ATOMS: atom_id res chain seq x y z
N GLN A 1 9.67 7.83 12.39
CA GLN A 1 9.96 6.40 12.20
C GLN A 1 10.73 6.12 10.90
N LEU A 2 10.20 6.48 9.72
CA LEU A 2 10.87 6.23 8.42
C LEU A 2 12.32 6.74 8.37
N LEU A 3 12.59 7.97 8.83
CA LEU A 3 13.95 8.52 8.88
C LEU A 3 14.91 7.69 9.75
N THR A 4 14.41 7.11 10.85
CA THR A 4 15.19 6.21 11.70
C THR A 4 15.51 4.92 10.95
N TRP A 5 14.51 4.27 10.37
CA TRP A 5 14.67 3.06 9.57
C TRP A 5 15.60 3.25 8.36
N PHE A 6 15.67 4.46 7.81
CA PHE A 6 16.54 4.78 6.68
C PHE A 6 17.83 5.49 7.06
N LYS A 7 18.23 5.44 8.34
CA LYS A 7 19.50 6.00 8.84
C LYS A 7 19.74 7.46 8.42
N GLY A 8 18.67 8.27 8.42
CA GLY A 8 18.69 9.67 8.03
C GLY A 8 18.61 9.94 6.52
N ASN A 9 18.48 8.91 5.67
CA ASN A 9 18.30 9.09 4.24
C ASN A 9 16.88 9.63 3.94
N THR A 10 16.80 10.94 3.73
CA THR A 10 15.54 11.65 3.49
C THR A 10 14.92 11.29 2.14
N ALA A 11 15.73 11.00 1.11
CA ALA A 11 15.23 10.61 -0.20
C ALA A 11 14.57 9.22 -0.18
N ALA A 12 15.11 8.28 0.61
CA ALA A 12 14.49 6.97 0.83
C ALA A 12 13.18 7.10 1.63
N ALA A 13 13.15 7.97 2.64
CA ALA A 13 11.93 8.24 3.40
C ALA A 13 10.83 8.84 2.52
N ASP A 14 11.17 9.86 1.73
CA ASP A 14 10.26 10.50 0.77
C ASP A 14 9.75 9.51 -0.29
N TYR A 15 10.62 8.63 -0.80
CA TYR A 15 10.24 7.58 -1.75
C TYR A 15 9.14 6.67 -1.18
N VAL A 16 9.39 6.07 -0.01
CA VAL A 16 8.44 5.15 0.62
C VAL A 16 7.13 5.84 0.96
N ASP A 17 7.21 7.02 1.55
CA ASP A 17 6.04 7.82 1.95
C ASP A 17 5.16 8.17 0.75
N MET A 18 5.78 8.58 -0.37
CA MET A 18 5.09 8.84 -1.63
C MET A 18 4.46 7.59 -2.24
N VAL A 19 5.16 6.45 -2.25
CA VAL A 19 4.58 5.19 -2.74
C VAL A 19 3.38 4.75 -1.90
N CYS A 20 3.45 4.89 -0.57
CA CYS A 20 2.33 4.59 0.31
C CYS A 20 1.12 5.47 0.03
N ARG A 21 1.31 6.78 -0.18
CA ARG A 21 0.21 7.69 -0.58
C ARG A 21 -0.42 7.30 -1.91
N ILE A 22 0.40 7.01 -2.92
CA ILE A 22 -0.08 6.55 -4.23
C ILE A 22 -0.87 5.24 -4.08
N ALA A 23 -0.37 4.29 -3.29
CA ALA A 23 -1.03 3.01 -3.06
C ALA A 23 -2.37 3.17 -2.35
N HIS A 24 -2.46 3.99 -1.29
CA HIS A 24 -3.74 4.26 -0.61
C HIS A 24 -4.75 4.92 -1.54
N LEU A 25 -4.34 5.92 -2.33
CA LEU A 25 -5.23 6.52 -3.32
C LEU A 25 -5.72 5.48 -4.35
N TRP A 26 -4.84 4.61 -4.81
CA TRP A 26 -5.21 3.57 -5.77
C TRP A 26 -6.25 2.61 -5.15
N ASP A 27 -6.04 2.19 -3.90
CA ASP A 27 -6.98 1.35 -3.14
C ASP A 27 -8.36 2.02 -3.05
N ASP A 28 -8.39 3.29 -2.60
CA ASP A 28 -9.62 4.07 -2.45
C ASP A 28 -10.42 4.19 -3.76
N LEU A 29 -9.72 4.44 -4.88
CA LEU A 29 -10.34 4.53 -6.21
C LEU A 29 -10.92 3.20 -6.70
N ILE A 30 -10.38 2.08 -6.23
CA ILE A 30 -10.76 0.73 -6.63
C ILE A 30 -11.83 0.14 -5.72
N ASP A 31 -11.80 0.46 -4.44
CA ASP A 31 -12.79 0.01 -3.47
C ASP A 31 -14.08 0.82 -3.51
N ARG A 32 -14.01 2.11 -3.88
CA ARG A 32 -15.20 2.94 -4.16
C ARG A 32 -16.22 2.95 -3.02
N ASP A 33 -15.76 2.74 -1.80
CA ASP A 33 -16.51 2.69 -0.55
C ASP A 33 -16.58 4.07 0.13
N LYS A 34 -15.80 5.03 -0.35
CA LYS A 34 -15.89 6.45 -0.01
C LYS A 34 -15.77 7.33 -1.25
N ASP A 35 -16.05 8.63 -1.08
CA ASP A 35 -15.78 9.63 -2.11
C ASP A 35 -14.34 10.14 -1.95
N VAL A 36 -13.63 10.23 -3.08
CA VAL A 36 -12.25 10.72 -3.13
C VAL A 36 -12.28 12.10 -3.80
N PRO A 37 -11.80 13.16 -3.15
CA PRO A 37 -11.77 14.50 -3.73
C PRO A 37 -10.90 14.59 -4.98
N ASP A 38 -11.33 15.40 -5.96
CA ASP A 38 -10.57 15.63 -7.21
C ASP A 38 -9.13 16.10 -6.96
N GLU A 39 -8.91 16.90 -5.90
CA GLU A 39 -7.58 17.38 -5.52
C GLU A 39 -6.65 16.23 -5.11
N GLU A 40 -7.15 15.25 -4.36
CA GLU A 40 -6.37 14.08 -3.96
C GLU A 40 -6.01 13.22 -5.17
N ILE A 41 -6.95 13.09 -6.11
CA ILE A 41 -6.73 12.40 -7.39
C ILE A 41 -5.63 13.11 -8.17
N ASN A 42 -5.75 14.41 -8.40
CA ASN A 42 -4.77 15.20 -9.14
C ASN A 42 -3.38 15.13 -8.48
N GLN A 43 -3.32 15.26 -7.15
CA GLN A 43 -2.06 15.16 -6.41
C GLN A 43 -1.43 13.78 -6.56
N GLY A 44 -2.18 12.70 -6.38
CA GLY A 44 -1.63 11.35 -6.46
C GLY A 44 -1.13 11.00 -7.85
N PHE A 45 -1.83 11.43 -8.92
CA PHE A 45 -1.32 11.28 -10.28
C PHE A 45 -0.07 12.11 -10.53
N PHE A 46 0.02 13.33 -9.99
CA PHE A 46 1.25 14.12 -10.07
C PHE A 46 2.41 13.46 -9.30
N GLU A 47 2.14 12.88 -8.13
CA GLU A 47 3.11 12.11 -7.37
C GLU A 47 3.61 10.91 -8.17
N ALA A 48 2.71 10.10 -8.73
CA ALA A 48 3.06 8.89 -9.47
C ALA A 48 3.80 9.16 -10.79
N LEU A 49 3.34 10.13 -11.58
CA LEU A 49 3.85 10.37 -12.94
C LEU A 49 5.06 11.33 -12.96
N VAL A 50 5.17 12.22 -11.98
CA VAL A 50 6.19 13.29 -12.01
C VAL A 50 7.16 13.16 -10.85
N ARG A 51 6.69 13.08 -9.59
CA ARG A 51 7.60 13.14 -8.43
C ARG A 51 8.32 11.82 -8.19
N LEU A 52 7.61 10.69 -8.23
CA LEU A 52 8.16 9.35 -8.00
C LEU A 52 9.34 9.04 -8.94
N PRO A 53 9.22 9.17 -10.28
CA PRO A 53 10.35 8.92 -11.18
C PRO A 53 11.49 9.94 -11.04
N ARG A 54 11.29 11.05 -10.31
CA ARG A 54 12.33 12.06 -10.03
C ARG A 54 12.99 11.89 -8.66
N ASN A 55 12.46 11.04 -7.78
CA ASN A 55 13.06 10.80 -6.46
C ASN A 55 14.48 10.20 -6.62
N ALA A 56 15.47 10.86 -6.02
CA ALA A 56 16.88 10.52 -6.22
C ALA A 56 17.23 9.09 -5.75
N PHE A 57 16.64 8.64 -4.64
CA PHE A 57 16.85 7.29 -4.11
C PHE A 57 16.24 6.25 -5.04
N TYR A 58 14.98 6.45 -5.45
CA TYR A 58 14.30 5.54 -6.37
C TYR A 58 15.03 5.40 -7.70
N ARG A 59 15.45 6.52 -8.31
CA ARG A 59 16.21 6.47 -9.58
C ARG A 59 17.54 5.74 -9.46
N SER A 60 18.25 5.90 -8.35
CA SER A 60 19.57 5.29 -8.15
C SER A 60 19.48 3.78 -7.91
N HIS A 61 18.31 3.29 -7.50
CA HIS A 61 18.05 1.89 -7.17
C HIS A 61 16.82 1.35 -7.91
N PHE A 62 16.57 1.86 -9.11
CA PHE A 62 15.32 1.64 -9.83
C PHE A 62 15.07 0.16 -10.08
N ASP A 63 16.03 -0.56 -10.65
CA ASP A 63 15.84 -1.99 -11.00
C ASP A 63 15.49 -2.85 -9.78
N HIS A 64 16.10 -2.56 -8.62
CA HIS A 64 15.83 -3.27 -7.37
C HIS A 64 14.45 -2.91 -6.80
N LEU A 65 14.18 -1.62 -6.64
CA LEU A 65 12.96 -1.15 -5.98
C LEU A 65 11.72 -1.28 -6.86
N ASN A 66 11.86 -1.13 -8.17
CA ASN A 66 10.76 -1.32 -9.12
C ASN A 66 10.32 -2.79 -9.18
N ALA A 67 11.25 -3.75 -9.12
CA ALA A 67 10.90 -5.17 -9.02
C ALA A 67 10.07 -5.49 -7.76
N VAL A 68 10.46 -4.93 -6.62
CA VAL A 68 9.70 -5.07 -5.35
C VAL A 68 8.33 -4.40 -5.46
N LEU A 69 8.26 -3.23 -6.07
CA LEU A 69 7.00 -2.51 -6.28
C LEU A 69 6.04 -3.29 -7.19
N ILE A 70 6.52 -3.87 -8.29
CA ILE A 70 5.72 -4.72 -9.18
C ILE A 70 5.15 -5.91 -8.41
N ASN A 71 5.96 -6.55 -7.55
CA ASN A 71 5.49 -7.66 -6.73
C ASN A 71 4.43 -7.21 -5.70
N ALA A 72 4.63 -6.08 -5.03
CA ALA A 72 3.65 -5.54 -4.09
C ALA A 72 2.31 -5.22 -4.76
N VAL A 73 2.33 -4.58 -5.94
CA VAL A 73 1.13 -4.30 -6.74
C VAL A 73 0.43 -5.59 -7.16
N SER A 74 1.18 -6.57 -7.64
CA SER A 74 0.63 -7.86 -8.07
C SER A 74 -0.05 -8.59 -6.90
N ASN A 75 0.62 -8.64 -5.74
CA ASN A 75 0.07 -9.25 -4.54
C ASN A 75 -1.18 -8.54 -4.03
N TRP A 76 -1.22 -7.21 -4.10
CA TRP A 76 -2.42 -6.44 -3.78
C TRP A 76 -3.58 -6.80 -4.71
N GLN A 77 -3.38 -6.81 -6.04
CA GLN A 77 -4.44 -7.20 -6.98
C GLN A 77 -4.95 -8.63 -6.76
N ILE A 78 -4.05 -9.57 -6.45
CA ILE A 78 -4.41 -10.95 -6.10
C ILE A 78 -5.23 -10.97 -4.81
N ALA A 79 -4.77 -10.29 -3.75
CA ALA A 79 -5.47 -10.19 -2.48
C ALA A 79 -6.88 -9.60 -2.65
N THR A 80 -7.02 -8.49 -3.38
CA THR A 80 -8.31 -7.87 -3.69
C THR A 80 -9.27 -8.83 -4.36
N LYS A 81 -8.78 -9.67 -5.28
CA LYS A 81 -9.62 -10.70 -5.92
C LYS A 81 -10.04 -11.78 -4.93
N LEU A 82 -9.10 -12.28 -4.12
CA LEU A 82 -9.35 -13.30 -3.10
C LEU A 82 -10.35 -12.82 -2.02
N GLU A 83 -10.27 -11.55 -1.62
CA GLU A 83 -11.19 -10.91 -0.67
C GLU A 83 -12.62 -10.87 -1.20
N ARG A 84 -12.78 -10.51 -2.49
CA ARG A 84 -14.08 -10.27 -3.13
C ARG A 84 -14.77 -11.57 -3.55
N ASP A 85 -14.00 -12.52 -4.09
CA ASP A 85 -14.54 -13.73 -4.70
C ASP A 85 -14.47 -14.96 -3.77
N GLY A 86 -13.61 -14.91 -2.74
CA GLY A 86 -13.25 -16.06 -1.92
C GLY A 86 -13.96 -16.19 -0.57
N GLY A 87 -13.70 -17.31 0.10
CA GLY A 87 -14.19 -17.62 1.44
C GLY A 87 -13.15 -17.35 2.53
N ASN A 88 -13.35 -17.94 3.70
CA ASN A 88 -12.47 -17.73 4.85
C ASN A 88 -11.02 -18.15 4.59
N TYR A 89 -10.81 -19.17 3.76
CA TYR A 89 -9.47 -19.63 3.41
C TYR A 89 -8.75 -18.59 2.54
N GLU A 90 -9.38 -18.14 1.46
CA GLU A 90 -8.84 -17.13 0.55
C GLU A 90 -8.58 -15.79 1.26
N LYS A 91 -9.46 -15.39 2.18
CA LYS A 91 -9.26 -14.19 3.01
C LYS A 91 -8.04 -14.28 3.91
N SER A 92 -7.70 -15.47 4.42
CA SER A 92 -6.49 -15.67 5.22
C SER A 92 -5.21 -15.55 4.37
N ILE A 93 -5.26 -15.98 3.10
CA ILE A 93 -4.18 -15.74 2.13
C ILE A 93 -4.07 -14.25 1.82
N ALA A 94 -5.20 -13.60 1.52
CA ALA A 94 -5.24 -12.17 1.20
C ALA A 94 -4.64 -11.33 2.33
N PHE A 95 -4.97 -11.64 3.59
CA PHE A 95 -4.41 -10.97 4.76
C PHE A 95 -2.87 -10.93 4.76
N VAL A 96 -2.23 -12.06 4.41
CA VAL A 96 -0.78 -12.12 4.29
C VAL A 96 -0.28 -11.27 3.11
N LEU A 97 -0.91 -11.43 1.94
CA LEU A 97 -0.49 -10.77 0.71
C LEU A 97 -0.62 -9.24 0.76
N ARG A 98 -1.66 -8.71 1.42
CA ARG A 98 -1.91 -7.26 1.53
C ARG A 98 -0.73 -6.50 2.14
N SER A 99 0.03 -7.15 3.00
CA SER A 99 1.19 -6.54 3.66
C SER A 99 2.45 -6.45 2.80
N SER A 100 2.42 -6.87 1.53
CA SER A 100 3.61 -6.92 0.66
C SER A 100 4.24 -5.54 0.40
N TYR A 101 3.49 -4.44 0.54
CA TYR A 101 4.06 -3.09 0.42
C TYR A 101 5.10 -2.79 1.51
N ALA A 102 5.02 -3.46 2.66
CA ALA A 102 6.01 -3.35 3.74
C ALA A 102 7.42 -3.74 3.28
N ASP A 103 7.54 -4.60 2.27
CA ASP A 103 8.83 -5.02 1.72
C ASP A 103 9.56 -3.85 1.04
N LEU A 104 8.87 -2.82 0.56
CA LEU A 104 9.53 -1.61 0.06
C LEU A 104 10.34 -0.90 1.14
N ILE A 105 9.88 -0.96 2.40
CA ILE A 105 10.59 -0.40 3.56
C ILE A 105 11.80 -1.27 3.87
N THR A 106 11.62 -2.58 4.00
CA THR A 106 12.70 -3.53 4.29
C THR A 106 13.80 -3.48 3.22
N GLN A 107 13.44 -3.40 1.95
CA GLN A 107 14.39 -3.33 0.83
C GLN A 107 15.07 -1.96 0.75
N SER A 108 14.39 -0.87 1.11
CA SER A 108 15.04 0.43 1.25
C SER A 108 16.03 0.44 2.43
N ALA A 109 15.69 -0.22 3.54
CA ALA A 109 16.59 -0.40 4.69
C ALA A 109 17.81 -1.27 4.35
N LEU A 110 17.65 -2.30 3.51
CA LEU A 110 18.75 -3.11 2.97
C LEU A 110 19.75 -2.23 2.22
N ILE A 111 19.27 -1.37 1.32
CA ILE A 111 20.11 -0.49 0.52
C ILE A 111 20.90 0.49 1.42
N VAL A 112 20.27 1.06 2.45
CA VAL A 112 20.94 2.08 3.29
C VAL A 112 21.79 1.51 4.43
N GLY A 113 21.51 0.29 4.88
CA GLY A 113 22.05 -0.24 6.14
C GLY A 113 22.58 -1.67 6.07
N GLY A 114 22.41 -2.36 4.94
CA GLY A 114 22.80 -3.76 4.76
C GLY A 114 21.83 -4.75 5.39
N GLU A 115 22.13 -6.04 5.21
CA GLU A 115 21.24 -7.17 5.52
C GLU A 115 20.74 -7.18 6.97
N LYS A 116 21.67 -7.10 7.95
CA LYS A 116 21.31 -7.14 9.37
C LYS A 116 20.35 -6.02 9.77
N TRP A 117 20.58 -4.83 9.22
CA TRP A 117 19.70 -3.69 9.46
C TRP A 117 18.33 -3.89 8.82
N ALA A 118 18.30 -4.40 7.58
CA ALA A 118 17.06 -4.73 6.90
C ALA A 118 16.19 -5.71 7.70
N CYS A 119 16.80 -6.76 8.26
CA CYS A 119 16.07 -7.75 9.08
C CYS A 119 15.49 -7.11 10.35
N GLN A 120 16.27 -6.28 11.05
CA GLN A 120 15.78 -5.57 12.23
C GLN A 120 14.62 -4.63 11.88
N VAL A 121 14.80 -3.79 10.85
CA VAL A 121 13.75 -2.88 10.38
C VAL A 121 12.52 -3.66 9.91
N GLY A 122 12.72 -4.79 9.21
CA GLY A 122 11.63 -5.64 8.75
C GLY A 122 10.78 -6.17 9.90
N GLU A 123 11.39 -6.61 11.00
CA GLU A 123 10.65 -7.02 12.20
C GLU A 123 9.80 -5.87 12.77
N GLU A 124 10.39 -4.69 12.92
CA GLU A 124 9.70 -3.49 13.42
C GLU A 124 8.54 -3.07 12.51
N VAL A 125 8.78 -3.05 11.20
CA VAL A 125 7.77 -2.69 10.19
C VAL A 125 6.62 -3.66 10.23
N ARG A 126 6.87 -4.98 10.25
CA ARG A 126 5.80 -5.98 10.27
C ARG A 126 4.93 -5.84 11.52
N LYS A 127 5.52 -5.56 12.68
CA LYS A 127 4.77 -5.25 13.91
C LYS A 127 3.94 -3.98 13.79
N ALA A 128 4.47 -2.95 13.10
CA ALA A 128 3.76 -1.69 12.91
C ALA A 128 2.62 -1.79 11.88
N THR A 129 2.78 -2.57 10.81
CA THR A 129 1.77 -2.70 9.74
C THR A 129 0.71 -3.76 10.03
N HIS A 130 0.98 -4.74 10.89
CA HIS A 130 0.01 -5.77 11.32
C HIS A 130 -0.51 -5.51 12.73
N GLY A 131 -0.65 -4.23 13.10
CA GLY A 131 -1.33 -3.86 14.34
C GLY A 131 -2.78 -4.32 14.36
N GLU A 132 -3.42 -4.46 13.19
CA GLU A 132 -4.70 -5.14 13.08
C GLU A 132 -4.53 -6.65 13.18
N THR A 133 -5.31 -7.27 14.06
CA THR A 133 -5.41 -8.73 14.10
C THR A 133 -6.17 -9.23 12.87
N TYR A 134 -6.05 -10.52 12.57
CA TYR A 134 -6.86 -11.14 11.51
C TYR A 134 -8.38 -10.91 11.71
N ASP A 135 -8.87 -10.95 12.96
CA ASP A 135 -10.28 -10.66 13.24
C ASP A 135 -10.63 -9.19 12.94
N GLY A 136 -9.72 -8.26 13.25
CA GLY A 136 -9.85 -6.85 12.90
C GLY A 136 -9.93 -6.65 11.38
N TYR A 137 -9.05 -7.30 10.65
CA TYR A 137 -9.04 -7.32 9.19
C TYR A 137 -10.37 -7.79 8.60
N ILE A 138 -10.91 -8.93 9.07
CA ILE A 138 -12.18 -9.47 8.59
C ILE A 138 -13.35 -8.52 8.90
N LYS A 139 -13.32 -7.85 10.06
CA LYS A 139 -14.31 -6.83 10.41
C LYS A 139 -14.25 -5.64 9.45
N ASN A 140 -13.05 -5.15 9.14
CA ASN A 140 -12.83 -4.03 8.21
C ASN A 140 -13.33 -4.38 6.80
N LEU A 141 -12.93 -5.54 6.26
CA LEU A 141 -13.41 -6.02 4.96
C LEU A 141 -14.94 -6.11 4.86
N THR A 142 -15.60 -6.51 5.95
CA THR A 142 -17.06 -6.60 5.99
C THR A 142 -17.71 -5.21 5.95
N GLN A 143 -17.10 -4.24 6.64
CA GLN A 143 -17.54 -2.85 6.64
C GLN A 143 -17.35 -2.20 5.26
N GLU A 144 -16.17 -2.33 4.66
CA GLU A 144 -15.86 -1.83 3.32
C GLU A 144 -16.83 -2.38 2.26
N ALA A 145 -17.19 -3.66 2.34
CA ALA A 145 -18.17 -4.27 1.45
C ALA A 145 -19.57 -3.63 1.59
N SER A 146 -19.98 -3.33 2.84
CA SER A 146 -21.23 -2.61 3.11
C SER A 146 -21.19 -1.18 2.55
N ASP A 147 -20.12 -0.45 2.83
CA ASP A 147 -19.98 0.96 2.44
C ASP A 147 -19.94 1.10 0.92
N ARG A 148 -19.23 0.22 0.22
CA ARG A 148 -19.24 0.11 -1.25
C ARG A 148 -20.65 -0.12 -1.81
N ALA A 149 -21.44 -0.99 -1.19
CA ALA A 149 -22.81 -1.25 -1.63
C ALA A 149 -23.69 -0.01 -1.46
N GLN A 150 -23.56 0.70 -0.34
CA GLN A 150 -24.27 1.96 -0.08
C GLN A 150 -23.89 3.05 -1.09
N MET A 151 -22.59 3.25 -1.32
CA MET A 151 -22.09 4.24 -2.28
C MET A 151 -22.55 3.95 -3.71
N LYS A 152 -22.58 2.67 -4.11
CA LYS A 152 -23.12 2.25 -5.40
C LYS A 152 -24.60 2.60 -5.54
N ALA A 153 -25.42 2.31 -4.53
CA ALA A 153 -26.84 2.63 -4.53
C ALA A 153 -27.09 4.16 -4.59
N ALA A 154 -26.33 4.95 -3.82
CA ALA A 154 -26.43 6.41 -3.84
C ALA A 154 -26.08 7.01 -5.21
N ARG A 155 -25.06 6.49 -5.91
CA ARG A 155 -24.68 6.92 -7.26
C ARG A 155 -25.76 6.59 -8.29
N GLN A 156 -26.38 5.42 -8.19
CA GLN A 156 -27.49 5.04 -9.07
C GLN A 156 -28.73 5.93 -8.86
N ALA A 157 -29.05 6.28 -7.62
CA ALA A 157 -30.17 7.17 -7.30
C ALA A 157 -29.97 8.61 -7.83
N LYS A 158 -28.72 9.08 -7.98
CA LYS A 158 -28.41 10.41 -8.55
C LYS A 158 -28.53 10.47 -10.08
N HIS A 159 -28.67 9.33 -10.76
CA HIS A 159 -28.74 9.24 -12.23
C HIS A 159 -30.13 8.86 -12.75
N ASN A 160 -31.08 8.60 -11.85
CA ASN A 160 -32.50 8.40 -12.14
C ASN A 160 -33.29 9.67 -11.77
#